data_AF-A0A1Y5PYL1-F1
#
_entry.id   AF-A0A1Y5PYL1-F1
#
_cell.length_a   1.000
_cell.length_b   1.000
_cell.length_c   1.000
_cell.angle_alpha   90.00
_cell.angle_beta   90.00
_cell.angle_gamma   90.00
#
_symmetry.space_group_name_H-M   'P 1'
#
loop_
_entity.id
_entity.type
_entity.pdbx_description
1 polymer ?
#
loop_
_entity_poly.entity_id
_entity_poly.type
_entity_poly.pdbx_seq_one_letter_code
_entity_poly.pdbx_strand_id
1 'polypeptide(L)' 'MFGVYGKVLPNQNGAPLRLRIERQLGYKHAKYVNAIEAVASLDHIGAGKGGYWEDRVDYEWYAGI' A
#
# COMPACT_ATOMS: atom_id res chain seq x y z
N MET A 1 -1.05 0.06 -10.55
CA MET A 1 -0.07 0.64 -11.50
C MET A 1 0.86 -0.47 -11.98
N PHE A 2 0.97 -0.65 -13.30
CA PHE A 2 1.77 -1.71 -13.95
C PHE A 2 2.90 -1.17 -14.84
N GLY A 3 2.99 0.15 -15.03
CA GLY A 3 3.98 0.79 -15.89
C GLY A 3 4.27 2.24 -15.50
N VAL A 4 5.43 2.75 -15.90
CA VAL A 4 5.91 4.13 -15.65
C VAL A 4 6.64 4.65 -16.89
N TYR A 5 6.41 5.91 -17.26
CA TYR A 5 7.03 6.55 -18.44
C TYR A 5 6.88 5.73 -19.75
N GLY A 6 5.71 5.11 -19.96
CA GLY A 6 5.44 4.28 -21.14
C GLY A 6 6.14 2.92 -21.16
N LYS A 7 6.77 2.50 -20.05
CA LYS A 7 7.46 1.21 -19.91
C LYS A 7 6.85 0.38 -18.78
N VAL A 8 7.09 -0.93 -18.79
CA VAL A 8 6.73 -1.82 -17.67
C VAL A 8 7.39 -1.34 -16.38
N LEU A 9 6.71 -1.51 -15.25
CA LEU A 9 7.22 -1.07 -13.95
C LEU A 9 8.55 -1.79 -13.65
N PRO A 10 9.63 -1.07 -13.29
CA PRO A 10 10.87 -1.70 -12.85
C PRO A 10 10.68 -2.42 -11.50
N ASN A 11 11.48 -3.46 -11.24
CA ASN A 11 11.41 -4.22 -9.98
C ASN A 11 11.51 -3.29 -8.76
N GLN A 12 12.48 -2.38 -8.73
CA GLN A 12 12.67 -1.41 -7.63
C GLN A 12 11.43 -0.54 -7.35
N ASN A 13 10.58 -0.33 -8.37
CA ASN A 13 9.35 0.43 -8.27
C ASN A 13 8.13 -0.41 -7.87
N GLY A 14 8.27 -1.73 -7.71
CA GLY A 14 7.24 -2.65 -7.23
C GLY A 14 6.58 -3.50 -8.31
N ALA A 15 7.29 -3.87 -9.37
CA ALA A 15 6.78 -4.75 -10.42
C ALA A 15 6.32 -6.12 -9.87
N PRO A 16 5.33 -6.81 -10.46
CA PRO A 16 4.60 -6.42 -11.67
C PRO A 16 3.49 -5.38 -11.39
N LEU A 17 3.05 -5.27 -10.13
CA LEU A 17 1.92 -4.45 -9.75
C LEU A 17 2.20 -3.66 -8.46
N ARG A 18 1.91 -2.37 -8.51
CA ARG A 18 1.96 -1.46 -7.37
C ARG A 18 0.64 -0.73 -7.17
N LEU A 19 0.22 -0.57 -5.91
CA LEU A 19 -0.90 0.29 -5.54
C LEU A 19 -0.51 1.76 -5.69
N ARG A 20 -1.42 2.57 -6.24
CA ARG A 20 -1.26 4.02 -6.35
C ARG A 20 -2.48 4.72 -5.79
N ILE A 21 -2.29 5.51 -4.75
CA ILE A 21 -3.33 6.35 -4.14
C ILE A 21 -2.84 7.79 -4.16
N GLU A 22 -3.35 8.59 -5.08
CA GLU A 22 -2.71 9.87 -5.44
C GLU A 22 -2.65 10.88 -4.30
N ARG A 23 -3.64 10.84 -3.39
CA ARG A 23 -3.76 11.76 -2.26
C ARG A 23 -3.19 11.19 -0.96
N GLN A 24 -2.32 10.18 -1.01
CA GLN A 24 -1.74 9.53 0.18
C GLN A 24 -0.22 9.46 0.08
N LEU A 25 0.44 9.51 1.23
CA LEU A 25 1.88 9.39 1.36
C LEU A 25 2.40 8.04 0.83
N GLY A 26 3.66 8.04 0.41
CA GLY A 26 4.25 6.95 -0.37
C GLY A 26 4.26 5.57 0.32
N TYR A 27 4.21 5.49 1.65
CA TYR A 27 4.15 4.23 2.37
C TYR A 27 2.79 3.51 2.24
N LYS A 28 1.72 4.24 1.87
CA LYS A 28 0.41 3.66 1.52
C LYS A 28 0.37 3.05 0.12
N HIS A 29 1.42 3.21 -0.68
CA HIS A 29 1.49 2.72 -2.05
C HIS A 29 2.23 1.38 -2.08
N ALA A 30 1.53 0.32 -1.67
CA ALA A 30 2.05 -1.05 -1.60
C ALA A 30 2.76 -1.46 -2.91
N LYS A 31 4.02 -1.88 -2.80
CA LYS A 31 4.82 -2.47 -3.89
C LYS A 31 4.60 -3.98 -3.91
N TYR A 32 4.73 -4.61 -5.09
CA TYR A 32 4.64 -6.07 -5.23
C TYR A 32 3.28 -6.62 -4.76
N VAL A 33 2.19 -5.99 -5.20
CA VAL A 33 0.83 -6.36 -4.79
C VAL A 33 0.49 -7.74 -5.35
N ASN A 34 0.25 -8.70 -4.45
CA ASN A 34 -0.10 -10.08 -4.80
C ASN A 34 -1.57 -10.42 -4.51
N ALA A 35 -2.19 -9.73 -3.55
CA ALA A 35 -3.57 -9.96 -3.14
C ALA A 35 -4.23 -8.67 -2.67
N ILE A 36 -5.55 -8.61 -2.76
CA ILE A 36 -6.40 -7.58 -2.19
C ILE A 36 -7.54 -8.30 -1.49
N GLU A 37 -7.74 -8.01 -0.21
CA GLU A 37 -8.82 -8.56 0.58
C GLU A 37 -9.70 -7.41 1.09
N ALA A 38 -11.00 -7.52 0.85
CA ALA A 38 -11.97 -6.58 1.40
C ALA A 38 -12.56 -7.19 2.67
N VAL A 39 -12.31 -6.55 3.81
CA VAL A 39 -12.76 -6.98 5.13
C VAL A 39 -13.71 -5.97 5.72
N ALA A 40 -14.59 -6.42 6.61
CA ALA A 40 -15.53 -5.55 7.33
C ALA A 40 -14.85 -4.78 8.48
N SER A 41 -13.76 -5.30 9.05
CA SER A 41 -12.95 -4.64 10.07
C SER A 41 -11.48 -5.03 9.95
N LEU A 42 -10.59 -4.14 10.40
CA LEU A 42 -9.14 -4.34 10.47
C LEU A 42 -8.70 -5.02 11.78
N ASP A 43 -9.59 -5.18 12.76
CA ASP A 43 -9.29 -5.71 14.10
C ASP A 43 -8.59 -7.09 14.07
N HIS A 44 -8.82 -7.86 13.01
CA HIS A 44 -8.25 -9.20 12.82
C HIS A 44 -7.00 -9.22 11.91
N ILE A 45 -6.53 -8.05 11.47
CA ILE A 45 -5.37 -7.90 10.58
C ILE A 45 -4.21 -7.27 11.35
N GLY A 46 -3.09 -7.99 11.46
CA GLY A 46 -1.91 -7.50 12.17
C GLY A 46 -2.19 -7.27 13.66
N ALA A 47 -1.88 -6.07 14.16
CA ALA A 47 -2.22 -5.63 15.52
C ALA A 47 -3.54 -4.84 15.59
N GLY A 48 -4.39 -4.96 14.56
CA GLY A 48 -5.72 -4.35 14.51
C GLY A 48 -5.78 -3.00 13.80
N LYS A 49 -4.65 -2.43 13.36
CA LYS A 49 -4.61 -1.13 12.65
C LYS A 49 -4.47 -1.28 11.14
N GLY A 50 -4.48 -2.51 10.63
CA GLY A 50 -4.59 -2.83 9.21
C GLY A 50 -3.29 -2.79 8.39
N GLY A 51 -2.13 -2.55 9.03
CA GLY A 51 -0.86 -2.54 8.31
C GLY A 51 0.35 -2.41 9.21
N TYR A 52 1.51 -2.82 8.69
CA TYR A 52 2.77 -2.87 9.44
C TYR A 52 3.20 -1.49 9.99
N TRP A 53 3.00 -0.42 9.22
CA TRP A 53 3.44 0.93 9.60
C TRP A 53 2.52 1.54 10.66
N GLU A 54 1.23 1.29 10.52
CA GLU A 54 0.17 1.67 11.45
C GLU A 54 0.34 0.90 12.77
N ASP A 55 0.65 -0.39 12.71
CA ASP A 55 0.81 -1.25 13.87
C ASP A 55 2.09 -0.95 14.67
N ARG A 56 3.22 -0.67 14.01
CA ARG A 56 4.53 -0.53 14.69
C ARG A 56 5.00 0.88 14.94
N VAL A 57 4.61 1.83 14.10
CA VAL A 57 5.10 3.22 14.14
C VAL A 57 3.94 4.20 14.34
N ASP A 58 2.73 3.69 14.54
CA ASP A 58 1.50 4.47 14.74
C ASP A 58 1.27 5.52 13.64
N TYR A 59 1.66 5.16 12.41
CA TYR A 59 1.42 6.01 11.26
C TYR A 59 -0.09 6.10 11.00
N GLU A 60 -0.54 7.32 10.71
CA GLU A 60 -1.95 7.60 10.45
C GLU A 60 -2.52 6.70 9.34
N TRP A 61 -3.73 6.17 9.58
CA TRP A 61 -4.48 5.42 8.58
C TRP A 61 -4.73 6.28 7.33
N TYR A 62 -5.11 7.55 7.56
CA TYR A 62 -5.30 8.55 6.51
C TYR A 62 -4.16 9.56 6.57
N ALA A 63 -3.13 9.34 5.76
CA ALA A 63 -1.98 10.22 5.66
C ALA A 63 -1.95 10.85 4.27
N GLY A 64 -2.91 11.75 4.05
CA GLY A 64 -3.02 12.52 2.81
C GLY A 64 -2.47 13.94 2.92
N ILE A 65 -2.26 14.54 1.75
CA ILE A 65 -2.00 15.98 1.56
C ILE A 65 -3.12 16.57 0.70
#